data_AF-A0A5C7EPM6-F1
#
_entry.id   AF-A0A5C7EPM6-F1
#
_cell.length_a   1.000
_cell.length_b   1.000
_cell.length_c   1.000
_cell.angle_alpha   90.00
_cell.angle_beta   90.00
_cell.angle_gamma   90.00
#
_symmetry.space_group_name_H-M   'P 1'
#
loop_
_entity.id
_entity.type
_entity.pdbx_description
1 polymer ?
#
loop_
_entity_poly.entity_id
_entity_poly.type
_entity_poly.pdbx_seq_one_letter_code
_entity_poly.pdbx_strand_id
1 'polypeptide(L)'
;MFKYGKKAGIMSIVLAALAIIPLLAVMYFIPQLPESVPMEFSAGVATRFSNRYELLLVPAFAFLLCMATYMSAGKQARAHEEESESAAVFTAERYLRNGIVTGVVLNLANAYLLYMAVTGSVPGM
;
A
#
# COMPACT_ATOMS: atom_id res chain seq x y z
N MET A 1 13.85 21.55 0.34
CA MET A 1 12.61 22.14 -0.22
C MET A 1 12.05 21.15 -1.24
N PHE A 2 10.74 20.86 -1.25
CA PHE A 2 10.18 19.89 -2.20
C PHE A 2 10.17 20.46 -3.62
N LYS A 3 10.69 19.70 -4.60
CA LYS A 3 10.88 20.17 -5.99
C LYS A 3 9.56 20.64 -6.65
N TYR A 4 8.46 19.94 -6.40
CA TYR A 4 7.15 20.21 -7.02
C TYR A 4 6.16 20.85 -6.03
N GLY A 5 6.68 21.66 -5.09
CA GLY A 5 5.88 22.34 -4.09
C GLY A 5 5.52 21.50 -2.86
N LYS A 6 5.00 22.19 -1.83
CA LYS A 6 4.74 21.60 -0.50
C LYS A 6 3.70 20.46 -0.56
N LYS A 7 2.67 20.61 -1.37
CA LYS A 7 1.56 19.64 -1.50
C LYS A 7 2.04 18.30 -2.07
N ALA A 8 2.75 18.31 -3.20
CA ALA A 8 3.38 17.11 -3.76
C ALA A 8 4.39 16.48 -2.77
N GLY A 9 5.10 17.32 -2.00
CA GLY A 9 5.98 16.85 -0.93
C GLY A 9 5.26 16.05 0.15
N ILE A 10 4.15 16.58 0.67
CA ILE A 10 3.34 15.89 1.67
C ILE A 10 2.77 14.59 1.09
N MET A 11 2.24 14.62 -0.14
CA MET A 11 1.73 13.41 -0.80
C MET A 11 2.81 12.33 -0.96
N SER A 12 4.05 12.72 -1.24
CA SER A 12 5.18 11.78 -1.32
C SER A 12 5.46 11.10 0.02
N ILE A 13 5.40 11.85 1.12
CA ILE A 13 5.55 11.29 2.48
C ILE A 13 4.39 10.35 2.79
N VAL A 14 3.15 10.74 2.49
CA VAL A 14 1.97 9.89 2.70
C VAL A 14 2.10 8.59 1.91
N LEU A 15 2.51 8.66 0.64
CA LEU A 15 2.71 7.49 -0.21
C LEU A 15 3.81 6.57 0.35
N ALA A 16 4.91 7.13 0.86
CA ALA A 16 5.96 6.36 1.51
C ALA A 16 5.47 5.69 2.80
N ALA A 17 4.67 6.38 3.62
CA ALA A 17 4.06 5.80 4.81
C ALA A 17 3.14 4.63 4.46
N LEU A 18 2.27 4.80 3.45
CA LEU A 18 1.38 3.74 2.94
C LEU A 18 2.14 2.54 2.37
N ALA A 19 3.36 2.74 1.87
CA ALA A 19 4.22 1.66 1.39
C ALA A 19 4.83 0.85 2.55
N ILE A 20 5.22 1.51 3.64
CA ILE A 20 6.03 0.93 4.72
C ILE A 20 5.16 0.34 5.83
N ILE A 21 4.09 1.03 6.24
CA ILE A 21 3.19 0.59 7.32
C ILE A 21 2.71 -0.87 7.16
N PRO A 22 2.21 -1.32 5.99
CA PRO A 22 1.67 -2.68 5.87
C PRO A 22 2.77 -3.74 5.96
N LEU A 23 4.00 -3.44 5.52
CA LEU A 23 5.16 -4.31 5.71
C LEU A 23 5.51 -4.45 7.20
N LEU A 24 5.59 -3.34 7.93
CA LEU A 24 5.89 -3.37 9.36
C LEU A 24 4.84 -4.14 10.15
N ALA A 25 3.56 -3.96 9.81
CA ALA A 25 2.47 -4.70 10.43
C ALA A 25 2.65 -6.21 10.22
N VAL A 26 2.82 -6.67 8.98
CA VAL A 26 2.97 -8.10 8.70
C VAL A 26 4.23 -8.68 9.34
N MET A 27 5.36 -7.97 9.30
CA MET A 27 6.60 -8.39 9.97
C MET A 27 6.45 -8.53 11.49
N TYR A 28 5.61 -7.70 12.11
CA TYR A 28 5.32 -7.79 13.54
C TYR A 28 4.46 -9.02 13.87
N PHE A 29 3.43 -9.31 13.07
CA PHE A 29 2.47 -10.38 13.38
C PHE A 29 2.91 -11.78 12.92
N ILE A 30 3.60 -11.95 11.80
CA ILE A 30 4.02 -13.27 11.27
C ILE A 30 4.67 -14.17 12.33
N PRO A 31 5.62 -13.69 13.16
CA PRO A 31 6.26 -14.53 14.17
C PRO A 31 5.30 -15.06 15.24
N GLN A 32 4.17 -14.38 15.45
CA GLN A 32 3.17 -14.70 16.46
C GLN A 32 2.07 -15.64 15.93
N LEU A 33 2.04 -15.87 14.62
CA LEU A 33 1.02 -16.68 13.94
C LEU A 33 1.44 -18.14 13.82
N PRO A 34 0.49 -19.09 13.86
CA PRO A 34 0.77 -20.49 13.52
C PRO A 34 1.21 -20.62 12.05
N GLU A 35 1.86 -21.73 11.70
CA GLU A 35 2.34 -21.95 10.30
C GLU A 35 1.22 -21.89 9.27
N SER A 36 0.01 -22.30 9.67
CA SER A 36 -1.17 -22.34 8.82
C SER A 36 -2.24 -21.40 9.37
N VAL A 37 -2.62 -20.39 8.57
CA VAL A 37 -3.58 -19.34 8.94
C VAL A 37 -4.80 -19.35 8.02
N PRO A 38 -6.00 -19.00 8.50
CA PRO A 38 -7.18 -18.92 7.67
C PRO A 38 -7.09 -17.72 6.73
N MET A 39 -7.35 -17.94 5.44
CA MET A 39 -7.22 -16.95 4.36
C MET A 39 -8.50 -16.77 3.56
N GLU A 40 -9.54 -17.55 3.82
CA GLU A 40 -10.84 -17.47 3.18
C GLU A 40 -11.92 -17.96 4.14
N PHE A 41 -13.08 -17.32 4.11
CA PHE A 41 -14.22 -17.65 4.94
C PHE A 41 -15.49 -17.71 4.09
N SER A 42 -16.33 -18.70 4.37
CA SER A 42 -17.69 -18.81 3.83
C SER A 42 -18.66 -19.02 4.98
N ALA A 43 -19.71 -18.21 5.05
CA ALA A 43 -20.69 -18.24 6.15
C ALA A 43 -20.06 -18.19 7.56
N GLY A 44 -18.96 -17.44 7.73
CA GLY A 44 -18.25 -17.30 9.01
C GLY A 44 -17.32 -18.46 9.37
N VAL A 45 -17.25 -19.50 8.53
CA VAL A 45 -16.36 -20.65 8.72
C VAL A 45 -15.16 -20.53 7.79
N ALA A 46 -13.95 -20.73 8.33
CA ALA A 46 -12.73 -20.74 7.54
C ALA A 46 -12.76 -21.91 6.54
N THR A 47 -12.74 -21.60 5.23
CA THR A 47 -12.78 -22.59 4.14
C THR A 47 -11.40 -22.89 3.57
N ARG A 48 -10.45 -21.97 3.72
CA ARG A 48 -9.09 -22.13 3.20
C ARG A 48 -8.06 -21.71 4.24
N PHE A 49 -7.07 -22.58 4.45
CA PHE A 49 -5.88 -22.28 5.23
C PHE A 49 -4.66 -22.24 4.33
N SER A 50 -3.73 -21.35 4.64
CA SER A 50 -2.48 -21.22 3.88
C SER A 50 -1.31 -20.88 4.79
N ASN A 51 -0.10 -20.91 4.23
CA ASN A 51 1.12 -20.56 4.94
C ASN A 51 1.08 -19.09 5.41
N ARG A 52 1.41 -18.83 6.67
CA ARG A 52 1.53 -17.47 7.24
C ARG A 52 2.40 -16.51 6.43
N TYR A 53 3.40 -16.99 5.68
CA TYR A 53 4.25 -16.14 4.84
C TYR A 53 3.54 -15.58 3.60
N GLU A 54 2.40 -16.15 3.18
CA GLU A 54 1.61 -15.58 2.08
C GLU A 54 1.01 -14.21 2.43
N LEU A 55 0.90 -13.88 3.72
CA LEU A 55 0.51 -12.55 4.18
C LEU A 55 1.49 -11.45 3.72
N LEU A 56 2.72 -11.80 3.33
CA LEU A 56 3.69 -10.85 2.77
C LEU A 56 3.39 -10.43 1.33
N LEU A 57 2.54 -11.17 0.60
CA LEU A 57 2.30 -10.89 -0.82
C LEU A 57 1.65 -9.52 -1.01
N VAL A 58 0.54 -9.25 -0.33
CA VAL A 58 -0.18 -7.96 -0.44
C VAL A 58 0.68 -6.76 -0.03
N PRO A 59 1.37 -6.74 1.13
CA PRO A 59 2.20 -5.60 1.51
C PRO A 59 3.44 -5.46 0.59
N ALA A 60 4.00 -6.55 0.06
CA ALA A 60 5.07 -6.47 -0.93
C ALA A 60 4.58 -5.80 -2.23
N PHE A 61 3.42 -6.18 -2.74
CA PHE A 61 2.82 -5.52 -3.91
C PHE A 61 2.48 -4.05 -3.61
N ALA A 62 1.95 -3.74 -2.42
CA ALA A 62 1.68 -2.38 -2.00
C ALA A 62 2.95 -1.53 -2.02
N PHE A 63 4.05 -2.04 -1.47
CA PHE A 63 5.34 -1.37 -1.47
C PHE A 63 5.84 -1.12 -2.90
N LEU A 64 5.86 -2.15 -3.75
CA LEU A 64 6.33 -2.05 -5.13
C LEU A 64 5.50 -1.05 -5.95
N LEU A 65 4.18 -1.08 -5.82
CA LEU A 65 3.28 -0.18 -6.56
C LEU A 65 3.40 1.27 -6.08
N CYS A 66 3.53 1.50 -4.77
CA CYS A 66 3.75 2.83 -4.23
C CYS A 66 5.09 3.41 -4.71
N MET A 67 6.16 2.60 -4.67
CA MET A 67 7.48 2.97 -5.18
C MET A 67 7.46 3.25 -6.69
N ALA A 68 6.83 2.38 -7.48
CA ALA A 68 6.67 2.57 -8.92
C ALA A 68 5.91 3.85 -9.26
N THR A 69 4.85 4.16 -8.50
CA THR A 69 4.06 5.37 -8.70
C THR A 69 4.85 6.62 -8.31
N TYR A 70 5.63 6.57 -7.23
CA TYR A 70 6.52 7.66 -6.83
C TYR A 70 7.56 7.98 -7.91
N MET A 71 8.25 6.94 -8.43
CA MET A 71 9.21 7.10 -9.52
C MET A 71 8.55 7.63 -10.79
N SER A 72 7.35 7.14 -11.12
CA SER A 72 6.59 7.60 -12.28
C SER A 72 6.19 9.07 -12.14
N ALA A 73 5.77 9.51 -10.95
CA ALA A 73 5.47 10.91 -10.70
C ALA A 73 6.68 11.80 -10.99
N GLY A 74 7.87 11.42 -10.51
CA GLY A 74 9.10 12.16 -10.77
C GLY A 74 9.52 12.16 -12.24
N LYS A 75 9.45 11.00 -12.90
CA LYS A 75 9.79 10.87 -14.33
C LYS A 75 8.87 11.73 -15.21
N GLN A 76 7.56 11.66 -14.96
CA GLN A 76 6.56 12.35 -15.77
C GLN A 76 6.56 13.85 -15.50
N ALA A 77 6.76 14.28 -14.25
CA ALA A 77 6.89 15.70 -13.93
C ALA A 77 8.10 16.33 -14.65
N ARG A 78 9.25 15.64 -14.68
CA ARG A 78 10.45 16.11 -15.40
C ARG A 78 10.21 16.24 -16.91
N ALA A 79 9.44 15.33 -17.51
CA ALA A 79 9.14 15.39 -18.94
C ALA A 79 8.32 16.64 -19.34
N HIS A 80 7.56 17.21 -18.41
CA HIS A 80 6.78 18.44 -18.62
C HIS A 80 7.45 19.71 -18.09
N GLU A 81 8.67 19.62 -17.51
CA GLU A 81 9.42 20.79 -17.03
C GLU A 81 9.82 21.73 -18.18
N GLU A 82 10.06 21.20 -19.38
CA GLU A 82 10.43 21.99 -20.57
C GLU A 82 9.24 22.79 -21.14
N GLU A 83 8.01 22.32 -20.92
CA GLU A 83 6.79 22.97 -21.41
C GLU A 83 6.28 24.04 -20.45
N SER A 84 6.18 23.72 -19.15
CA SER A 84 5.73 24.65 -18.11
C SER A 84 5.92 24.08 -16.70
N GLU A 85 6.39 24.91 -15.78
CA GLU A 85 6.52 24.55 -14.36
C GLU A 85 5.18 24.14 -13.73
N SER A 86 4.07 24.79 -14.11
CA SER A 86 2.75 24.46 -13.59
C SER A 86 2.24 23.10 -14.10
N ALA A 87 2.61 22.71 -15.33
CA ALA A 87 2.28 21.40 -15.89
C ALA A 87 3.05 20.28 -15.18
N ALA A 88 4.32 20.51 -14.84
CA ALA A 88 5.15 19.57 -14.07
C ALA A 88 4.57 19.33 -12.66
N VAL A 89 4.17 20.40 -11.95
CA VAL A 89 3.56 20.29 -10.61
C VAL A 89 2.22 19.55 -10.68
N PHE A 90 1.34 19.92 -11.61
CA PHE A 90 0.04 19.26 -11.76
C PHE A 90 0.19 17.77 -12.08
N THR A 91 1.15 17.41 -12.93
CA THR A 91 1.47 16.03 -13.25
C THR A 91 1.96 15.28 -12.03
N ALA A 92 2.92 15.83 -11.27
CA ALA A 92 3.40 15.22 -10.04
C ALA A 92 2.25 14.94 -9.05
N GLU A 93 1.40 15.92 -8.79
CA GLU A 93 0.26 15.77 -7.88
C GLU A 93 -0.75 14.73 -8.37
N ARG A 94 -1.02 14.66 -9.68
CA ARG A 94 -1.93 13.67 -10.26
C ARG A 94 -1.43 12.25 -10.02
N TYR A 95 -0.16 11.97 -10.33
CA TYR A 95 0.41 10.64 -10.13
C TYR A 95 0.48 10.28 -8.65
N LEU A 96 0.91 11.20 -7.79
CA LEU A 96 0.98 10.96 -6.35
C LEU A 96 -0.40 10.69 -5.74
N ARG A 97 -1.43 11.45 -6.14
CA ARG A 97 -2.81 11.22 -5.68
C ARG A 97 -3.31 9.84 -6.09
N ASN A 98 -3.07 9.43 -7.33
CA ASN A 98 -3.44 8.08 -7.79
C ASN A 98 -2.71 7.00 -6.97
N GLY A 99 -1.41 7.20 -6.72
CA GLY A 99 -0.62 6.30 -5.88
C GLY A 99 -1.17 6.19 -4.46
N ILE A 100 -1.59 7.31 -3.86
CA ILE A 100 -2.19 7.32 -2.52
C ILE A 100 -3.49 6.52 -2.51
N VAL A 101 -4.38 6.71 -3.49
CA VAL A 101 -5.65 5.97 -3.57
C VAL A 101 -5.38 4.47 -3.67
N THR A 102 -4.48 4.05 -4.57
CA THR A 102 -4.09 2.65 -4.69
C THR A 102 -3.46 2.13 -3.39
N GLY A 103 -2.58 2.90 -2.76
CA GLY A 103 -1.94 2.55 -1.49
C GLY A 103 -2.94 2.33 -0.37
N VAL A 104 -3.95 3.19 -0.24
CA VAL A 104 -5.03 3.04 0.76
C VAL A 104 -5.81 1.75 0.54
N VAL A 105 -6.21 1.46 -0.70
CA VAL A 105 -6.96 0.23 -1.01
C VAL A 105 -6.15 -1.02 -0.64
N LEU A 106 -4.86 -1.05 -0.97
CA LEU A 106 -3.98 -2.17 -0.64
C LEU A 106 -3.72 -2.28 0.86
N ASN A 107 -3.66 -1.18 1.59
CA ASN A 107 -3.55 -1.18 3.05
C ASN A 107 -4.81 -1.75 3.71
N LEU A 108 -6.00 -1.41 3.20
CA LEU A 108 -7.25 -1.99 3.69
C LEU A 108 -7.34 -3.50 3.42
N ALA A 109 -6.95 -3.93 2.22
CA ALA A 109 -6.86 -5.36 1.90
C ALA A 109 -5.86 -6.09 2.82
N ASN A 110 -4.69 -5.49 3.07
CA ASN A 110 -3.71 -6.03 4.00
C ASN A 110 -4.26 -6.12 5.43
N ALA A 111 -4.91 -5.06 5.92
CA ALA A 111 -5.52 -5.04 7.25
C ALA A 111 -6.61 -6.11 7.40
N TYR A 112 -7.43 -6.31 6.37
CA TYR A 112 -8.46 -7.35 6.33
C TYR A 112 -7.84 -8.76 6.42
N LEU A 113 -6.83 -9.06 5.60
CA LEU A 113 -6.15 -10.36 5.64
C LEU A 113 -5.44 -10.59 6.97
N LEU A 114 -4.78 -9.57 7.50
CA LEU A 114 -4.08 -9.64 8.77
C LEU A 114 -5.04 -9.87 9.94
N TYR A 115 -6.18 -9.18 9.94
CA TYR A 115 -7.24 -9.40 10.93
C TYR A 115 -7.69 -10.86 10.91
N MET A 116 -8.06 -11.37 9.74
CA MET A 116 -8.51 -12.76 9.60
C MET A 116 -7.47 -13.76 10.09
N ALA A 117 -6.19 -13.55 9.75
CA ALA A 117 -5.11 -14.44 10.18
C ALA A 117 -4.87 -14.40 11.69
N VAL A 118 -5.02 -13.23 12.33
CA VAL A 118 -4.79 -13.05 13.77
C VAL A 118 -5.97 -13.52 14.60
N THR A 119 -7.21 -13.19 14.19
CA THR A 119 -8.41 -13.48 14.99
C THR A 119 -9.06 -14.82 14.63
N GLY A 120 -8.77 -15.35 13.44
CA GLY A 120 -9.48 -16.50 12.90
C GLY A 120 -10.95 -16.22 12.56
N SER A 121 -11.31 -14.95 12.35
CA SER A 121 -12.69 -14.52 12.06
C SER A 121 -12.75 -13.41 11.00
N VAL A 122 -13.94 -13.18 10.44
CA VAL A 122 -14.18 -12.09 9.47
C VAL A 122 -14.60 -10.82 10.24
N PRO A 123 -14.09 -9.63 9.89
CA PRO A 123 -14.56 -8.38 10.49
C PRO A 123 -16.08 -8.20 10.32
N GLY A 124 -16.80 -8.01 11.42
CA GLY A 124 -18.24 -7.73 11.42
C GLY A 124 -19.16 -8.96 11.44
N MET A 125 -18.60 -10.17 11.61
CA MET A 125 -19.33 -11.40 11.98
C MET A 125 -18.97 -11.79 13.41
#